data_AF-A0A4R4LU96-F1
#
_entry.id   AF-A0A4R4LU96-F1
#
_cell.length_a   1.000
_cell.length_b   1.000
_cell.length_c   1.000
_cell.angle_alpha   90.00
_cell.angle_beta   90.00
_cell.angle_gamma   90.00
#
_symmetry.space_group_name_H-M   'P 1'
#
loop_
_entity.id
_entity.type
_entity.pdbx_description
1 polymer ?
#
loop_
_entity_poly.entity_id
_entity_poly.type
_entity_poly.pdbx_seq_one_letter_code
_entity_poly.pdbx_strand_id
1 'polypeptide(L)'
;MSAGAASRRGAAVAVAAFGLLVAAPQPAFAASVRVSPATGLDPGGQTISVGGSGFDPARNNRFGVYVVFGPRRADWSTNSNSFLSAKWVHPGGSGGGGQAPMSASGGFSVNLQVKAKYTDGDGRKVDCLKTQCYVITMAAHGVPDRSQDTFTPVSFKGGGAG
;
A
#
# COMPACT_ATOMS: atom_id res chain seq x y z
N MET A 1 -11.24 75.88 -42.90
CA MET A 1 -12.38 74.93 -42.84
C MET A 1 -11.90 73.69 -42.10
N SER A 2 -12.77 73.17 -41.24
CA SER A 2 -12.66 71.92 -40.47
C SER A 2 -11.88 71.95 -39.15
N ALA A 3 -12.67 71.83 -38.09
CA ALA A 3 -12.32 71.62 -36.70
C ALA A 3 -11.86 70.17 -36.44
N GLY A 4 -11.12 69.95 -35.34
CA GLY A 4 -10.76 68.63 -34.84
C GLY A 4 -10.71 68.65 -33.32
N ALA A 5 -11.49 67.78 -32.70
CA ALA A 5 -11.97 67.87 -31.32
C ALA A 5 -10.91 67.60 -30.23
N ALA A 6 -11.09 68.26 -29.08
CA ALA A 6 -10.60 67.76 -27.80
C ALA A 6 -11.42 66.54 -27.36
N SER A 7 -10.83 65.61 -26.61
CA SER A 7 -11.36 65.08 -25.34
C SER A 7 -10.85 63.68 -24.95
N ARG A 8 -10.43 63.61 -23.68
CA ARG A 8 -10.47 62.51 -22.70
C ARG A 8 -9.40 61.40 -22.72
N ARG A 9 -8.68 61.43 -21.59
CA ARG A 9 -7.89 60.36 -20.96
C ARG A 9 -8.69 59.06 -20.85
N GLY A 10 -8.01 57.94 -21.10
CA GLY A 10 -8.44 56.62 -20.65
C GLY A 10 -7.21 55.80 -20.27
N ALA A 11 -6.85 55.80 -18.99
CA ALA A 11 -5.91 54.82 -18.46
C ALA A 11 -6.64 53.47 -18.41
N ALA A 12 -6.22 52.53 -19.26
CA ALA A 12 -6.71 51.16 -19.19
C ALA A 12 -6.06 50.48 -17.98
N VAL A 13 -6.79 50.37 -16.88
CA VAL A 13 -6.44 49.49 -15.77
C VAL A 13 -6.72 48.06 -16.23
N ALA A 14 -5.69 47.32 -16.62
CA ALA A 14 -5.79 45.90 -16.86
C ALA A 14 -5.97 45.20 -15.50
N VAL A 15 -7.20 44.79 -15.20
CA VAL A 15 -7.51 43.96 -14.03
C VAL A 15 -6.94 42.56 -14.29
N ALA A 16 -5.80 42.24 -13.65
CA ALA A 16 -5.29 40.88 -13.61
C ALA A 16 -6.23 40.04 -12.73
N ALA A 17 -7.12 39.28 -13.36
CA ALA A 17 -7.93 38.28 -12.66
C ALA A 17 -7.01 37.13 -12.21
N PHE A 18 -6.57 37.17 -10.95
CA PHE A 18 -6.01 36.02 -10.27
C PHE A 18 -7.13 34.99 -10.07
N GLY A 19 -7.24 34.04 -11.00
CA GLY A 19 -8.14 32.90 -10.86
C GLY A 19 -7.76 32.09 -9.63
N LEU A 20 -8.69 31.97 -8.67
CA LEU A 20 -8.58 31.06 -7.55
C LEU A 20 -8.59 29.63 -8.11
N LEU A 21 -7.43 28.97 -8.18
CA LEU A 21 -7.35 27.55 -8.47
C LEU A 21 -7.95 26.81 -7.26
N VAL A 22 -9.21 26.41 -7.37
CA VAL A 22 -9.82 25.49 -6.40
C VAL A 22 -9.14 24.13 -6.60
N ALA A 23 -8.15 23.83 -5.75
CA ALA A 23 -7.59 22.49 -5.67
C ALA A 23 -8.72 21.55 -5.22
N ALA A 24 -9.18 20.68 -6.12
CA ALA A 24 -10.10 19.61 -5.74
C ALA A 24 -9.42 18.76 -4.65
N PRO A 25 -10.11 18.37 -3.57
CA PRO A 25 -9.52 17.50 -2.57
C PRO A 25 -9.09 16.20 -3.25
N GLN A 26 -7.78 15.95 -3.28
CA GLN A 26 -7.28 14.66 -3.72
C GLN A 26 -7.82 13.62 -2.73
N PRO A 27 -8.34 12.47 -3.20
CA PRO A 27 -8.79 11.43 -2.30
C PRO A 27 -7.63 11.09 -1.36
N ALA A 28 -7.88 11.22 -0.05
CA ALA A 28 -6.89 10.85 0.93
C ALA A 28 -6.64 9.34 0.77
N PHE A 29 -5.42 8.97 0.40
CA PHE A 29 -5.02 7.57 0.33
C PHE A 29 -5.06 6.96 1.73
N ALA A 30 -5.97 6.01 1.92
CA ALA A 30 -6.20 5.27 3.15
C ALA A 30 -5.99 3.78 2.87
N ALA A 31 -4.73 3.35 2.91
CA ALA A 31 -4.34 1.97 2.62
C ALA A 31 -5.14 0.99 3.49
N SER A 32 -5.78 0.01 2.84
CA SER A 32 -6.63 -0.98 3.49
C SER A 32 -6.43 -2.35 2.84
N VAL A 33 -6.48 -3.40 3.66
CA VAL A 33 -6.29 -4.78 3.23
C VAL A 33 -7.44 -5.65 3.71
N ARG A 34 -7.91 -6.51 2.81
CA ARG A 34 -8.86 -7.58 3.10
C ARG A 34 -8.20 -8.92 2.80
N VAL A 35 -8.38 -9.87 3.70
CA VAL A 35 -7.83 -11.23 3.60
C VAL A 35 -8.99 -12.22 3.60
N SER A 36 -8.97 -13.19 2.67
CA SER A 36 -9.99 -14.22 2.55
C SER A 36 -9.38 -15.60 2.32
N PRO A 37 -9.64 -16.58 3.20
CA PRO A 37 -10.10 -16.40 4.59
C PRO A 37 -9.02 -15.76 5.47
N ALA A 38 -9.42 -15.03 6.52
CA ALA A 38 -8.49 -14.46 7.51
C ALA A 38 -8.36 -15.28 8.80
N THR A 39 -9.36 -16.11 9.11
CA THR A 39 -9.43 -16.89 10.35
C THR A 39 -9.73 -18.35 10.02
N GLY A 40 -9.46 -19.25 10.98
CA GLY A 40 -9.67 -20.67 10.78
C GLY A 40 -8.81 -21.25 9.66
N LEU A 41 -7.62 -20.68 9.44
CA LEU A 41 -6.64 -21.16 8.46
C LEU A 41 -6.14 -22.56 8.82
N ASP A 42 -5.86 -23.39 7.81
CA ASP A 42 -5.25 -24.70 7.96
C ASP A 42 -3.81 -24.57 8.51
N PRO A 43 -3.51 -25.12 9.71
CA PRO A 43 -2.16 -25.10 10.26
C PRO A 43 -1.11 -25.78 9.37
N GLY A 44 -1.51 -26.76 8.57
CA GLY A 44 -0.64 -27.47 7.60
C GLY A 44 -0.20 -26.60 6.43
N GLY A 45 -0.98 -25.56 6.14
CA GLY A 45 -0.71 -24.52 5.16
C GLY A 45 -1.72 -24.49 4.03
N GLN A 46 -1.96 -23.30 3.50
CA GLN A 46 -2.90 -23.07 2.41
C GLN A 46 -2.55 -21.78 1.65
N THR A 47 -3.22 -21.55 0.54
CA THR A 47 -3.21 -20.25 -0.15
C THR A 47 -4.40 -19.41 0.30
N ILE A 48 -4.18 -18.14 0.58
CA ILE A 48 -5.21 -17.13 0.85
C ILE A 48 -5.24 -16.08 -0.25
N SER A 49 -6.37 -15.41 -0.41
CA SER A 49 -6.51 -14.23 -1.27
C SER A 49 -6.39 -12.96 -0.45
N VAL A 50 -5.62 -12.00 -0.96
CA VAL A 50 -5.38 -10.69 -0.34
C VAL A 50 -5.75 -9.59 -1.34
N GLY A 51 -6.72 -8.76 -0.98
CA GLY A 51 -7.11 -7.58 -1.73
C GLY A 51 -6.67 -6.31 -1.02
N GLY A 52 -6.07 -5.38 -1.77
CA GLY A 52 -5.69 -4.06 -1.27
C GLY A 52 -6.42 -2.94 -1.99
N SER A 53 -6.67 -1.84 -1.27
CA SER A 53 -7.23 -0.60 -1.81
C SER A 53 -6.71 0.62 -1.07
N GLY A 54 -6.83 1.80 -1.69
CA GLY A 54 -6.46 3.08 -1.07
C GLY A 54 -4.96 3.31 -0.92
N PHE A 55 -4.12 2.49 -1.57
CA PHE A 55 -2.68 2.74 -1.67
C PHE A 55 -2.40 3.89 -2.64
N ASP A 56 -1.30 4.59 -2.45
CA ASP A 56 -0.84 5.63 -3.36
C ASP A 56 0.21 5.05 -4.33
N PRO A 57 -0.15 4.85 -5.61
CA PRO A 57 0.77 4.29 -6.61
C PRO A 57 1.90 5.27 -7.01
N ALA A 58 1.83 6.55 -6.64
CA ALA A 58 2.85 7.54 -6.94
C ALA A 58 3.85 7.75 -5.79
N ARG A 59 3.50 7.37 -4.55
CA ARG A 59 4.39 7.50 -3.38
C ARG A 59 5.66 6.68 -3.52
N ASN A 60 6.68 7.12 -2.77
CA ASN A 60 7.98 6.45 -2.65
C ASN A 60 8.57 6.05 -4.00
N ASN A 61 8.64 7.00 -4.94
CA ASN A 61 9.16 6.77 -6.29
C ASN A 61 8.49 5.59 -7.02
N ARG A 62 7.18 5.38 -6.78
CA ARG A 62 6.39 4.29 -7.39
C ARG A 62 6.90 2.89 -7.04
N PHE A 63 7.71 2.74 -5.99
CA PHE A 63 8.19 1.44 -5.54
C PHE A 63 7.07 0.50 -5.10
N GLY A 64 5.90 1.04 -4.74
CA GLY A 64 4.77 0.25 -4.27
C GLY A 64 5.02 -0.35 -2.89
N VAL A 65 4.47 -1.55 -2.67
CA VAL A 65 4.49 -2.23 -1.36
C VAL A 65 4.85 -3.71 -1.51
N TYR A 66 5.48 -4.30 -0.51
CA TYR A 66 5.45 -5.76 -0.34
C TYR A 66 4.20 -6.17 0.42
N VAL A 67 3.58 -7.27 0.01
CA VAL A 67 2.54 -8.00 0.73
C VAL A 67 3.16 -9.29 1.24
N VAL A 68 3.26 -9.45 2.56
CA VAL A 68 3.97 -10.57 3.19
C VAL A 68 3.12 -11.26 4.25
N PHE A 69 3.47 -12.50 4.58
CA PHE A 69 2.89 -13.23 5.71
C PHE A 69 3.96 -13.63 6.72
N GLY A 70 3.71 -13.31 7.99
CA GLY A 70 4.57 -13.67 9.12
C GLY A 70 4.33 -12.80 10.36
N PRO A 71 5.19 -12.89 11.39
CA PRO A 71 5.08 -12.07 12.59
C PRO A 71 5.52 -10.62 12.31
N ARG A 72 4.89 -9.67 12.99
CA ARG A 72 5.35 -8.27 13.01
C ARG A 72 6.39 -8.08 14.11
N ARG A 73 7.65 -8.41 13.81
CA ARG A 73 8.80 -8.16 14.71
C ARG A 73 9.21 -6.69 14.69
N ALA A 74 10.15 -6.28 15.54
CA ALA A 74 10.64 -4.90 15.59
C ALA A 74 11.31 -4.47 14.27
N ASP A 75 11.96 -5.40 13.58
CA ASP A 75 12.70 -5.25 12.32
C ASP A 75 11.88 -5.60 11.07
N TRP A 76 10.56 -5.67 11.18
CA TRP A 76 9.66 -6.19 10.15
C TRP A 76 9.79 -5.49 8.78
N SER A 77 10.19 -4.22 8.74
CA SER A 77 10.36 -3.45 7.50
C SER A 77 11.77 -3.53 6.91
N THR A 78 12.72 -4.11 7.64
CA THR A 78 14.15 -4.17 7.28
C THR A 78 14.68 -5.59 7.17
N ASN A 79 13.94 -6.59 7.66
CA ASN A 79 14.32 -7.99 7.62
C ASN A 79 13.29 -8.84 6.87
N SER A 80 13.53 -9.06 5.57
CA SER A 80 12.66 -9.91 4.74
C SER A 80 12.69 -11.39 5.12
N ASN A 81 13.77 -11.86 5.77
CA ASN A 81 13.93 -13.27 6.10
C ASN A 81 12.89 -13.76 7.10
N SER A 82 12.27 -12.86 7.87
CA SER A 82 11.23 -13.20 8.85
C SER A 82 9.93 -13.73 8.24
N PHE A 83 9.69 -13.51 6.95
CA PHE A 83 8.42 -13.81 6.30
C PHE A 83 8.46 -15.12 5.53
N LEU A 84 7.37 -15.90 5.62
CA LEU A 84 7.24 -17.15 4.89
C LEU A 84 7.02 -16.92 3.39
N SER A 85 6.29 -15.87 3.05
CA SER A 85 5.91 -15.56 1.68
C SER A 85 5.84 -14.05 1.46
N ALA A 86 6.11 -13.65 0.23
CA ALA A 86 6.16 -12.25 -0.18
C ALA A 86 5.67 -12.08 -1.62
N LYS A 87 4.98 -10.97 -1.86
CA LYS A 87 4.66 -10.45 -3.20
C LYS A 87 4.99 -8.97 -3.27
N TRP A 88 5.69 -8.56 -4.31
CA TRP A 88 5.94 -7.15 -4.60
C TRP A 88 4.84 -6.58 -5.48
N VAL A 89 4.05 -5.66 -4.94
CA VAL A 89 2.93 -5.01 -5.62
C VAL A 89 3.32 -3.59 -5.99
N HIS A 90 3.35 -3.27 -7.27
CA HIS A 90 3.74 -1.94 -7.74
C HIS A 90 3.13 -1.60 -9.10
N PRO A 91 3.10 -0.30 -9.48
CA PRO A 91 2.74 0.11 -10.84
C PRO A 91 3.65 -0.56 -11.88
N GLY A 92 3.05 -1.19 -12.89
CA GLY A 92 3.79 -1.92 -13.93
C GLY A 92 4.29 -3.30 -13.50
N GLY A 93 3.99 -3.76 -12.28
CA GLY A 93 4.35 -5.10 -11.82
C GLY A 93 3.68 -6.18 -12.65
N SER A 94 4.43 -7.24 -12.95
CA SER A 94 3.88 -8.39 -13.67
C SER A 94 2.90 -9.18 -12.79
N GLY A 95 1.89 -9.84 -13.37
CA GLY A 95 1.01 -10.75 -12.62
C GLY A 95 1.66 -12.10 -12.23
N GLY A 96 2.93 -12.32 -12.59
CA GLY A 96 3.69 -13.54 -12.34
C GLY A 96 4.93 -13.30 -11.46
N GLY A 97 5.69 -14.36 -11.18
CA GLY A 97 7.06 -14.29 -10.63
C GLY A 97 7.30 -13.29 -9.49
N GLY A 98 6.85 -13.60 -8.28
CA GLY A 98 7.09 -12.76 -7.08
C GLY A 98 6.44 -11.36 -7.09
N GLN A 99 5.84 -10.94 -8.21
CA GLN A 99 5.27 -9.60 -8.40
C GLN A 99 3.75 -9.65 -8.61
N ALA A 100 3.12 -8.48 -8.54
CA ALA A 100 1.75 -8.22 -8.96
C ALA A 100 1.55 -6.74 -9.33
N PRO A 101 0.63 -6.41 -10.24
CA PRO A 101 0.33 -5.03 -10.60
C PRO A 101 -0.43 -4.30 -9.47
N MET A 102 -0.08 -3.03 -9.25
CA MET A 102 -0.93 -2.05 -8.56
C MET A 102 -1.65 -1.19 -9.60
N SER A 103 -2.96 -1.02 -9.45
CA SER A 103 -3.74 -0.13 -10.32
C SER A 103 -3.38 1.34 -10.09
N ALA A 104 -3.74 2.20 -11.04
CA ALA A 104 -3.61 3.65 -10.89
C ALA A 104 -4.49 4.23 -9.75
N SER A 105 -5.48 3.47 -9.26
CA SER A 105 -6.31 3.81 -8.10
C SER A 105 -5.80 3.21 -6.79
N GLY A 106 -4.63 2.56 -6.78
CA GLY A 106 -4.06 1.97 -5.57
C GLY A 106 -4.66 0.63 -5.16
N GLY A 107 -5.29 -0.07 -6.09
CA GLY A 107 -5.89 -1.38 -5.88
C GLY A 107 -4.98 -2.52 -6.33
N PHE A 108 -5.09 -3.68 -5.67
CA PHE A 108 -4.42 -4.90 -6.09
C PHE A 108 -5.14 -6.16 -5.57
N SER A 109 -4.82 -7.31 -6.17
CA SER A 109 -5.21 -8.64 -5.68
C SER A 109 -4.05 -9.61 -5.83
N VAL A 110 -3.72 -10.33 -4.77
CA VAL A 110 -2.63 -11.33 -4.76
C VAL A 110 -3.02 -12.59 -4.02
N ASN A 111 -2.38 -13.69 -4.37
CA ASN A 111 -2.44 -14.95 -3.62
C ASN A 111 -1.17 -15.10 -2.78
N LEU A 112 -1.34 -15.53 -1.54
CA LEU A 112 -0.24 -15.65 -0.58
C LEU A 112 -0.29 -17.02 0.10
N GLN A 113 0.84 -17.71 0.18
CA GLN A 113 0.94 -18.98 0.90
C GLN A 113 1.15 -18.71 2.39
N VAL A 114 0.40 -19.39 3.23
CA VAL A 114 0.45 -19.27 4.69
C VAL A 114 0.59 -20.64 5.33
N LYS A 115 1.24 -20.71 6.49
CA LYS A 115 1.40 -21.92 7.30
C LYS A 115 1.59 -21.51 8.76
N ALA A 116 1.02 -22.29 9.69
CA ALA A 116 1.10 -21.93 11.11
C ALA A 116 2.52 -22.00 11.66
N LYS A 117 3.34 -22.93 11.16
CA LYS A 117 4.73 -23.12 11.62
C LYS A 117 5.68 -23.24 10.45
N TYR A 118 6.77 -22.48 10.51
CA TYR A 118 7.82 -22.48 9.50
C TYR A 118 9.18 -22.11 10.11
N THR A 119 10.26 -22.43 9.39
CA THR A 119 11.59 -21.90 9.68
C THR A 119 11.82 -20.71 8.77
N ASP A 120 12.11 -19.55 9.34
CA ASP A 120 12.35 -18.33 8.59
C ASP A 120 13.75 -18.34 7.95
N GLY A 121 14.06 -17.35 7.10
CA GLY A 121 15.32 -17.28 6.36
C GLY A 121 16.56 -17.10 7.25
N ASP A 122 16.38 -16.71 8.50
CA ASP A 122 17.44 -16.60 9.51
C ASP A 122 17.58 -17.91 10.34
N GLY A 123 16.82 -18.95 10.01
CA GLY A 123 16.83 -20.23 10.72
C GLY A 123 15.96 -20.27 11.98
N ARG A 124 15.16 -19.24 12.28
CA ARG A 124 14.31 -19.21 13.48
C ARG A 124 13.00 -19.96 13.24
N LYS A 125 12.56 -20.71 14.25
CA LYS A 125 11.24 -21.37 14.23
C LYS A 125 10.15 -20.36 14.57
N VAL A 126 9.23 -20.15 13.64
CA VAL A 126 8.01 -19.34 13.83
C VAL A 126 6.84 -20.25 14.15
N ASP A 127 6.05 -19.89 15.16
CA ASP A 127 4.82 -20.58 15.56
C ASP A 127 3.67 -19.57 15.70
N CYS A 128 2.91 -19.39 14.61
CA CYS A 128 1.76 -18.51 14.53
C CYS A 128 0.55 -19.00 15.36
N LEU A 129 0.62 -20.17 16.00
CA LEU A 129 -0.37 -20.60 16.99
C LEU A 129 -0.11 -19.99 18.38
N LYS A 130 1.11 -19.46 18.59
CA LYS A 130 1.56 -18.86 19.86
C LYS A 130 1.87 -17.38 19.74
N THR A 131 2.24 -16.92 18.55
CA THR A 131 2.54 -15.52 18.25
C THR A 131 1.59 -15.03 17.17
N GLN A 132 1.06 -13.81 17.30
CA GLN A 132 0.20 -13.24 16.26
C GLN A 132 0.98 -13.05 14.96
N CYS A 133 0.51 -13.70 13.89
CA CYS A 133 0.98 -13.49 12.53
C CYS A 133 -0.02 -12.64 11.74
N TYR A 134 0.48 -11.94 10.73
CA TYR A 134 -0.29 -10.96 9.96
C TYR A 134 -0.08 -11.19 8.48
N VAL A 135 -1.05 -10.73 7.68
CA VAL A 135 -0.75 -10.22 6.35
C VAL A 135 -0.33 -8.76 6.52
N ILE A 136 0.87 -8.43 6.05
CA ILE A 136 1.46 -7.10 6.23
C ILE A 136 1.66 -6.49 4.85
N THR A 137 1.22 -5.24 4.69
CA THR A 137 1.75 -4.40 3.60
C THR A 137 2.82 -3.49 4.13
N MET A 138 3.88 -3.34 3.36
CA MET A 138 5.04 -2.56 3.75
C MET A 138 5.56 -1.76 2.58
N ALA A 139 5.85 -0.47 2.77
CA ALA A 139 6.53 0.32 1.74
C ALA A 139 7.82 -0.41 1.28
N ALA A 140 7.94 -0.60 -0.04
CA ALA A 140 8.98 -1.44 -0.63
C ALA A 140 10.38 -0.79 -0.59
N HIS A 141 11.41 -1.61 -0.77
CA HIS A 141 12.82 -1.21 -0.83
C HIS A 141 13.34 -0.42 0.39
N GLY A 142 12.79 -0.70 1.59
CA GLY A 142 13.32 -0.17 2.85
C GLY A 142 13.15 1.33 3.03
N VAL A 143 12.28 1.98 2.26
CA VAL A 143 12.02 3.41 2.40
C VAL A 143 11.44 3.73 3.78
N PRO A 144 11.82 4.89 4.37
CA PRO A 144 11.44 5.24 5.73
C PRO A 144 9.97 5.67 5.87
N ASP A 145 9.33 6.13 4.78
CA ASP A 145 7.91 6.46 4.82
C ASP A 145 7.04 5.19 4.96
N ARG A 146 6.43 5.04 6.13
CA ARG A 146 5.63 3.89 6.56
C ARG A 146 4.12 4.14 6.45
N SER A 147 3.71 5.24 5.84
CA SER A 147 2.30 5.67 5.77
C SER A 147 1.39 4.81 4.88
N GLN A 148 1.94 3.81 4.18
CA GLN A 148 1.18 2.81 3.40
C GLN A 148 1.20 1.41 4.04
N ASP A 149 1.70 1.32 5.27
CA ASP A 149 1.80 0.05 5.96
C ASP A 149 0.46 -0.36 6.55
N THR A 150 0.15 -1.65 6.46
CA THR A 150 -1.05 -2.22 7.07
C THR A 150 -0.71 -3.54 7.75
N PHE A 151 -1.48 -3.89 8.77
CA PHE A 151 -1.30 -5.12 9.54
C PHE A 151 -2.66 -5.79 9.73
N THR A 152 -2.99 -6.75 8.88
CA THR A 152 -4.23 -7.53 9.00
C THR A 152 -3.94 -8.81 9.77
N PRO A 153 -4.47 -8.98 10.99
CA PRO A 153 -4.25 -10.21 11.76
C PRO A 153 -4.90 -11.39 11.06
N VAL A 154 -4.26 -12.56 11.14
CA VAL A 154 -4.82 -13.83 10.69
C VAL A 154 -4.71 -14.87 11.79
N SER A 155 -5.62 -15.85 11.80
CA SER A 155 -5.61 -16.92 12.80
C SER A 155 -5.81 -18.30 12.18
N PHE A 156 -5.13 -19.29 12.74
CA PHE A 156 -5.21 -20.69 12.34
C PHE A 156 -6.16 -21.46 13.25
N LYS A 157 -6.71 -22.56 12.75
CA LYS A 157 -7.44 -23.53 13.58
C LYS A 157 -6.55 -23.99 14.73
N GLY A 158 -7.08 -23.99 15.95
CA GLY A 158 -6.32 -24.34 17.15
C GLY A 158 -5.37 -23.27 17.68
N GLY A 159 -5.33 -22.09 17.05
CA GLY A 159 -4.70 -20.88 17.62
C GLY A 159 -5.72 -20.09 18.44
N GLY A 160 -5.35 -19.66 19.65
CA GLY A 160 -6.19 -18.77 20.45
C GLY A 160 -6.31 -17.40 19.79
N ALA A 161 -7.50 -16.80 19.84
CA ALA A 161 -7.63 -15.36 19.63
C ALA A 161 -6.98 -14.69 20.85
N GLY A 162 -5.75 -14.20 20.68
CA GLY A 162 -5.11 -13.31 21.66
C GLY A 162 -5.75 -11.94 21.63
#